data_AF-A0A9X5XJN1-F1
#
_entry.id   AF-A0A9X5XJN1-F1
#
_cell.length_a   1.000
_cell.length_b   1.000
_cell.length_c   1.000
_cell.angle_alpha   90.00
_cell.angle_beta   90.00
_cell.angle_gamma   90.00
#
_symmetry.space_group_name_H-M   'P 1'
#
loop_
_entity.id
_entity.type
_entity.pdbx_description
1 polymer ?
#
loop_
_entity_poly.entity_id
_entity_poly.type
_entity_poly.pdbx_seq_one_letter_code
_entity_poly.pdbx_strand_id
1 'polypeptide(L)'
;MRMSELSRLSGVSVTTIKYYLREGLLPAGRQLSATQAEYDGNHLRRLRLIRALTGVRGLSVSTAREVLGALAEHTGDTHRLLGLTLGSIGPVEDSAEDSAESW
;
A
#
# COMPACT_ATOMS: atom_id res chain seq x y z
N MET A 1 3.69 8.16 18.01
CA MET A 1 2.44 8.94 17.87
C MET A 1 1.24 8.14 18.36
N ARG A 2 0.24 8.79 18.97
CA ARG A 2 -1.02 8.14 19.40
C ARG A 2 -2.06 8.15 18.27
N MET A 3 -3.14 7.35 18.40
CA MET A 3 -4.21 7.25 17.39
C MET A 3 -4.85 8.62 17.06
N SER A 4 -5.14 9.43 18.08
CA SER A 4 -5.73 10.77 17.90
C SER A 4 -4.80 11.73 17.14
N GLU A 5 -3.51 11.67 17.43
CA GLU A 5 -2.48 12.44 16.73
C GLU A 5 -2.29 11.96 15.28
N LEU A 6 -2.28 10.64 15.06
CA LEU A 6 -2.22 10.06 13.72
C LEU A 6 -3.41 10.50 12.87
N SER A 7 -4.61 10.48 13.43
CA SER A 7 -5.83 10.97 12.77
C SER A 7 -5.71 12.43 12.37
N ARG A 8 -5.29 13.31 13.29
CA ARG A 8 -5.09 14.74 13.02
C ARG A 8 -4.05 14.99 11.93
N LEU A 9 -2.90 14.31 11.98
CA LEU A 9 -1.79 14.52 11.04
C LEU A 9 -2.05 13.92 9.65
N SER A 10 -2.83 12.83 9.58
CA SER A 10 -3.22 12.18 8.33
C SER A 10 -4.45 12.82 7.68
N GLY A 11 -5.26 13.55 8.46
CA GLY A 11 -6.57 14.04 8.03
C GLY A 11 -7.60 12.93 7.83
N VAL A 12 -7.34 11.73 8.35
CA VAL A 12 -8.21 10.55 8.25
C VAL A 12 -8.88 10.33 9.59
N SER A 13 -10.20 10.12 9.61
CA SER A 13 -10.94 9.89 10.86
C SER A 13 -10.45 8.62 11.58
N VAL A 14 -10.52 8.59 12.90
CA VAL A 14 -10.16 7.40 13.69
C VAL A 14 -10.96 6.17 13.24
N THR A 15 -12.23 6.35 12.89
CA THR A 15 -13.10 5.27 12.36
C THR A 15 -12.55 4.71 11.06
N THR A 16 -12.13 5.57 10.13
CA THR A 16 -11.53 5.16 8.86
C THR A 16 -10.16 4.52 9.05
N ILE A 17 -9.36 4.99 10.01
CA ILE A 17 -8.08 4.33 10.34
C ILE A 17 -8.32 2.92 10.89
N LYS A 18 -9.29 2.76 11.80
CA LYS A 18 -9.70 1.43 12.29
C LYS A 18 -10.24 0.54 11.16
N TYR A 19 -10.93 1.13 10.20
CA TYR A 19 -11.34 0.42 8.98
C TYR A 19 -10.13 -0.09 8.20
N TYR A 20 -9.12 0.75 7.95
CA TYR A 20 -7.93 0.30 7.23
C TYR A 20 -7.10 -0.73 8.00
N LEU A 21 -7.11 -0.68 9.34
CA LEU A 21 -6.50 -1.70 10.18
C LEU A 21 -7.22 -3.05 10.06
N ARG A 22 -8.56 -3.09 10.14
CA ARG A 22 -9.33 -4.35 9.98
C ARG A 22 -9.19 -4.95 8.58
N GLU A 23 -9.07 -4.08 7.58
CA GLU A 23 -8.83 -4.47 6.19
C GLU A 23 -7.35 -4.78 5.92
N GLY A 24 -6.43 -4.67 6.88
CA GLY A 24 -5.00 -4.92 6.66
C GLY A 24 -4.32 -3.96 5.67
N LEU A 25 -4.95 -2.85 5.31
CA LEU A 25 -4.32 -1.80 4.48
C LEU A 25 -3.24 -1.06 5.26
N LEU A 26 -3.40 -0.94 6.58
CA LEU A 26 -2.45 -0.33 7.49
C LEU A 26 -1.93 -1.42 8.45
N PRO A 27 -0.62 -1.56 8.65
CA PRO A 27 -0.10 -2.45 9.68
C PRO A 27 -0.55 -1.99 11.07
N ALA A 28 -0.67 -2.94 11.99
CA ALA A 28 -0.97 -2.64 13.38
C ALA A 28 0.17 -1.81 14.00
N GLY A 29 -0.21 -0.78 14.76
CA GLY A 29 0.76 -0.03 15.55
C GLY A 29 1.37 -0.90 16.64
N ARG A 30 2.57 -0.53 17.13
CA ARG A 30 3.23 -1.25 18.22
C ARG A 30 2.36 -1.16 19.47
N GLN A 31 1.93 -2.30 20.02
CA GLN A 31 1.19 -2.30 21.27
C GLN A 31 2.09 -1.82 22.42
N LEU A 32 1.67 -0.75 23.08
CA LEU A 32 2.30 -0.22 24.30
C LEU A 32 1.58 -0.72 25.56
N SER A 33 0.26 -0.96 25.48
CA SER A 33 -0.55 -1.56 26.54
C SER A 33 -1.82 -2.21 25.95
N ALA A 34 -2.64 -2.83 26.80
CA ALA A 34 -3.90 -3.47 26.39
C ALA A 34 -4.85 -2.53 25.60
N THR A 35 -4.78 -1.22 25.83
CA THR A 35 -5.63 -0.22 25.15
C THR A 35 -4.84 0.80 24.32
N GLN A 36 -3.51 0.73 24.33
CA GLN A 36 -2.67 1.72 23.71
C GLN A 36 -1.75 1.13 22.64
N ALA A 37 -1.76 1.75 21.47
CA ALA A 37 -0.82 1.49 20.39
C ALA A 37 -0.02 2.74 20.05
N GLU A 38 1.21 2.53 19.62
CA GLU A 38 2.09 3.53 19.04
C GLU A 38 2.13 3.40 17.52
N TYR A 39 2.03 4.55 16.86
CA TYR A 39 2.16 4.69 15.42
C TYR A 39 3.36 5.57 15.10
N ASP A 40 4.06 5.26 14.02
CA ASP A 40 5.25 5.98 13.56
C ASP A 40 5.01 6.74 12.25
N GLY A 41 6.06 7.38 11.72
CA GLY A 41 5.99 8.13 10.47
C GLY A 41 5.67 7.27 9.24
N ASN A 42 5.93 5.96 9.27
CA ASN A 42 5.57 5.05 8.18
C ASN A 42 4.05 4.88 8.10
N HIS A 43 3.38 4.78 9.26
CA HIS A 43 1.92 4.75 9.31
C HIS A 43 1.31 6.03 8.72
N LEU A 44 1.89 7.19 9.04
CA LEU A 44 1.44 8.48 8.51
C LEU A 44 1.61 8.58 7.00
N ARG A 45 2.78 8.19 6.47
CA ARG A 45 3.05 8.15 5.01
C ARG A 45 2.07 7.23 4.29
N ARG A 46 1.85 6.04 4.83
CA ARG A 46 0.93 5.04 4.26
C ARG A 46 -0.52 5.53 4.25
N LEU A 47 -0.99 6.17 5.32
CA LEU A 47 -2.34 6.78 5.36
C LEU A 47 -2.53 7.88 4.32
N ARG A 48 -1.52 8.72 4.09
CA ARG A 48 -1.57 9.76 3.05
C ARG A 48 -1.68 9.15 1.66
N LEU A 49 -0.94 8.07 1.40
CA LEU A 49 -1.00 7.35 0.13
C LEU A 49 -2.36 6.66 -0.08
N ILE A 50 -2.89 5.97 0.94
CA ILE A 50 -4.24 5.39 0.90
C ILE A 50 -5.26 6.47 0.52
N ARG A 51 -5.20 7.63 1.18
CA ARG A 51 -6.11 8.75 0.89
C ARG A 51 -5.98 9.28 -0.54
N ALA A 52 -4.77 9.36 -1.08
CA ALA A 52 -4.55 9.79 -2.45
C ALA A 52 -5.17 8.80 -3.46
N LEU A 53 -5.02 7.50 -3.20
CA LEU A 53 -5.56 6.44 -4.06
C LEU A 53 -7.09 6.35 -4.00
N THR A 54 -7.68 6.37 -2.80
CA THR A 54 -9.14 6.26 -2.64
C THR A 54 -9.88 7.56 -2.91
N GLY A 55 -9.25 8.71 -2.64
CA GLY A 55 -9.89 10.02 -2.78
C GLY A 55 -9.85 10.57 -4.20
N VAL A 56 -8.68 10.58 -4.85
CA VAL A 56 -8.52 11.25 -6.16
C VAL A 56 -8.91 10.32 -7.32
N ARG A 57 -8.59 9.03 -7.21
CA ARG A 57 -8.88 8.05 -8.27
C ARG A 57 -10.11 7.19 -8.00
N GLY A 58 -10.80 7.40 -6.87
CA GLY A 58 -11.99 6.62 -6.50
C GLY A 58 -11.74 5.12 -6.40
N LEU A 59 -10.48 4.70 -6.20
CA LEU A 59 -10.13 3.30 -6.17
C LEU A 59 -10.82 2.61 -4.99
N SER A 60 -11.27 1.38 -5.23
CA SER A 60 -11.79 0.53 -4.18
C SER A 60 -10.67 0.22 -3.17
N VAL A 61 -11.09 -0.09 -1.94
CA VAL A 61 -10.17 -0.40 -0.85
C VAL A 61 -9.34 -1.67 -1.14
N SER A 62 -9.89 -2.62 -1.91
CA SER A 62 -9.16 -3.80 -2.37
C SER A 62 -8.07 -3.45 -3.37
N THR A 63 -8.37 -2.65 -4.40
CA THR A 63 -7.36 -2.21 -5.37
C THR A 63 -6.28 -1.35 -4.70
N ALA A 64 -6.65 -0.49 -3.75
CA ALA A 64 -5.67 0.25 -2.96
C ALA A 64 -4.75 -0.68 -2.16
N ARG A 65 -5.26 -1.79 -1.61
CA ARG A 65 -4.45 -2.81 -0.90
C ARG A 65 -3.44 -3.46 -1.84
N GLU A 66 -3.85 -3.89 -3.03
CA GLU A 66 -2.97 -4.51 -4.03
C GLU A 66 -1.83 -3.58 -4.44
N VAL A 67 -2.15 -2.33 -4.77
CA VAL A 67 -1.15 -1.30 -5.11
C VAL A 67 -0.17 -1.06 -3.97
N LEU A 68 -0.67 -1.02 -2.73
CA LEU A 68 0.18 -0.83 -1.54
C LEU A 68 1.03 -2.06 -1.19
N GLY A 69 0.57 -3.26 -1.54
CA GLY A 69 1.32 -4.51 -1.42
C GLY A 69 2.46 -4.55 -2.42
N ALA A 70 2.15 -4.32 -3.70
CA ALA A 70 3.14 -4.22 -4.76
C ALA A 70 4.20 -3.14 -4.44
N LEU A 71 3.79 -1.99 -3.89
CA LEU A 71 4.72 -0.94 -3.48
C LEU A 71 5.66 -1.38 -2.34
N ALA A 72 5.16 -2.13 -1.37
CA ALA A 72 5.95 -2.59 -0.23
C ALA A 72 6.96 -3.66 -0.64
N GLU A 73 6.58 -4.59 -1.51
CA GLU A 73 7.45 -5.64 -2.06
C GLU A 73 8.56 -5.09 -2.95
N HIS A 74 8.33 -3.95 -3.60
CA HIS A 74 9.29 -3.30 -4.50
C HIS A 74 9.95 -2.06 -3.89
N THR A 75 10.10 -2.02 -2.56
CA THR A 75 10.83 -0.95 -1.84
C THR A 75 12.34 -1.07 -2.15
N GLY A 76 12.71 -0.75 -3.38
CA GLY A 76 14.03 -0.89 -3.96
C GLY A 76 14.09 -0.48 -5.43
N ASP A 77 12.95 -0.45 -6.14
CA ASP A 77 12.96 -0.23 -7.58
C ASP A 77 11.88 0.76 -8.05
N THR A 78 12.17 2.04 -7.84
CA THR A 78 11.34 3.19 -8.24
C THR A 78 10.92 3.13 -9.72
N HIS A 79 11.74 2.55 -10.59
CA HIS A 79 11.45 2.42 -12.01
C HIS A 79 10.32 1.43 -12.32
N ARG A 80 10.16 0.37 -11.53
CA ARG A 80 9.09 -0.62 -11.73
C ARG A 80 7.71 -0.08 -11.37
N LEU A 81 7.65 0.77 -10.36
CA LEU A 81 6.43 1.46 -9.92
C LEU A 81 5.96 2.49 -10.94
N LEU A 82 6.90 3.18 -11.60
CA LEU A 82 6.60 4.03 -12.74
C LEU A 82 6.07 3.19 -13.91
N GLY A 83 6.67 2.02 -14.18
CA GLY A 83 6.19 1.09 -15.22
C GLY A 83 4.75 0.61 -15.01
N LEU A 84 4.36 0.27 -13.78
CA LEU A 84 2.99 -0.16 -13.45
C LEU A 84 1.96 0.98 -13.46
N THR A 85 2.38 2.20 -13.12
CA THR A 85 1.48 3.38 -13.09
C THR A 85 1.31 4.05 -14.45
N LEU A 86 2.31 3.99 -15.33
CA LEU A 86 2.24 4.43 -16.74
C LEU A 86 1.75 3.34 -17.71
N GLY A 87 1.55 2.09 -17.24
CA GLY A 87 1.07 0.98 -18.06
C GLY A 87 2.09 0.43 -19.06
N SER A 88 3.39 0.61 -18.80
CA SER A 88 4.47 0.25 -19.75
C SER A 88 5.09 -1.13 -19.51
N ILE A 89 4.69 -1.87 -18.47
CA ILE A 89 5.05 -3.27 -18.29
C ILE A 89 3.75 -4.03 -17.99
N GLY A 90 3.11 -4.56 -19.04
CA GLY A 90 2.25 -5.74 -18.88
C GLY A 90 3.11 -6.90 -18.37
N PRO A 91 2.54 -7.89 -17.67
CA PRO A 91 3.31 -9.04 -17.21
C PRO A 91 4.06 -9.60 -18.43
N VAL A 92 5.39 -9.62 -18.34
CA VAL A 92 6.16 -10.53 -19.19
C VAL A 92 5.71 -11.90 -18.71
N GLU A 93 4.72 -12.46 -19.41
CA GLU A 93 4.57 -13.90 -19.44
C GLU A 93 5.94 -14.40 -19.89
N ASP A 94 6.61 -15.09 -18.98
CA ASP A 94 7.76 -15.92 -19.31
C ASP A 94 7.21 -17.09 -20.13
N SER A 95 6.80 -16.78 -21.36
CA SER A 95 6.57 -17.76 -22.41
C SER A 95 7.93 -18.14 -22.94
N ALA A 96 8.66 -18.92 -22.13
CA ALA A 96 9.62 -19.87 -22.65
C ALA A 96 8.83 -21.00 -23.33
N GLU A 97 8.14 -20.67 -24.44
CA GLU A 97 7.75 -21.63 -25.45
C GLU A 97 9.02 -22.00 -26.22
N ASP A 98 9.58 -23.13 -25.78
CA ASP A 98 9.89 -24.27 -26.62
C ASP A 98 9.71 -24.04 -28.14
N SER A 99 10.84 -23.94 -28.86
CA SER A 99 11.21 -24.89 -29.94
C SER A 99 12.14 -24.27 -30.99
N ALA A 100 13.04 -25.14 -31.46
CA ALA A 100 13.79 -25.11 -32.71
C ALA A 100 15.14 -24.36 -32.73
N GLU A 101 16.22 -25.16 -32.61
CA GLU A 101 17.31 -25.26 -33.60
C GLU A 101 18.18 -26.46 -33.17
N SER A 102 17.96 -27.66 -33.73
CA SER A 102 18.65 -28.17 -34.93
C SER A 102 20.14 -28.46 -34.72
N TRP A 103 20.46 -29.71 -34.32
CA TRP A 103 21.43 -30.61 -34.99
C TRP A 103 21.40 -32.02 -34.37
#